data_AF-A0A947KYY8-F1
#
_entry.id   AF-A0A947KYY8-F1
#
_cell.length_a   1.000
_cell.length_b   1.000
_cell.length_c   1.000
_cell.angle_alpha   90.00
_cell.angle_beta   90.00
_cell.angle_gamma   90.00
#
_symmetry.space_group_name_H-M   'P 1'
#
loop_
_entity.id
_entity.type
_entity.pdbx_description
1 polymer ?
#
loop_
_entity_poly.entity_id
_entity_poly.type
_entity_poly.pdbx_seq_one_letter_code
_entity_poly.pdbx_strand_id
1 'polypeptide(L)' 'AVIVPQYGAPNDQAALDALRPFFPDRAIVGLPSDAILRGGGSFHCMSMHLPAAV' A
#
# COMPACT_ATOMS: atom_id res chain seq x y z
N ALA A 1 -1.30 8.29 -5.57
CA ALA A 1 -1.70 6.88 -5.42
C ALA A 1 -1.66 6.48 -3.95
N VAL A 2 -2.33 5.39 -3.57
CA VAL A 2 -2.18 4.71 -2.28
C VAL A 2 -1.53 3.36 -2.57
N ILE A 3 -0.36 3.11 -1.98
CA ILE A 3 0.38 1.86 -2.18
C ILE A 3 -0.03 0.87 -1.10
N VAL A 4 -0.49 -0.32 -1.50
CA VAL A 4 -1.02 -1.36 -0.62
C VAL A 4 -0.13 -2.60 -0.76
N PRO A 5 0.37 -3.18 0.34
CA PRO A 5 1.15 -4.40 0.27
C PRO A 5 0.30 -5.58 -0.18
N GLN A 6 0.92 -6.45 -0.97
CA GLN A 6 0.38 -7.73 -1.40
C GLN A 6 1.35 -8.82 -0.97
N TYR A 7 0.80 -9.97 -0.56
CA TYR A 7 1.56 -11.09 0.00
C TYR A 7 1.21 -12.43 -0.66
N GLY A 8 0.51 -12.39 -1.81
CA GLY A 8 -0.04 -13.59 -2.45
C GLY A 8 -1.14 -14.26 -1.61
N ALA A 9 -1.78 -13.50 -0.72
CA ALA A 9 -2.80 -14.00 0.18
C ALA A 9 -4.19 -13.95 -0.48
N PRO A 10 -5.14 -14.83 -0.11
CA PRO A 10 -6.50 -14.81 -0.66
C PRO A 10 -7.23 -13.46 -0.51
N ASN A 11 -6.83 -12.66 0.47
CA ASN A 11 -7.47 -11.38 0.81
C ASN A 11 -6.82 -10.17 0.11
N ASP A 12 -5.80 -10.37 -0.70
CA ASP A 12 -5.05 -9.30 -1.35
C ASP A 12 -5.97 -8.41 -2.20
N GLN A 13 -6.85 -9.00 -3.02
CA GLN A 13 -7.82 -8.25 -3.82
C GLN A 13 -8.87 -7.54 -2.94
N ALA A 14 -9.37 -8.22 -1.91
CA ALA A 14 -10.35 -7.65 -0.99
C ALA A 14 -9.80 -6.41 -0.26
N ALA A 15 -8.50 -6.41 0.08
CA ALA A 15 -7.84 -5.24 0.67
C ALA A 15 -7.80 -4.04 -0.29
N LEU A 16 -7.52 -4.28 -1.58
CA LEU A 16 -7.55 -3.22 -2.59
C LEU A 16 -8.97 -2.66 -2.75
N ASP A 17 -9.96 -3.55 -2.86
CA ASP A 17 -11.36 -3.18 -3.06
C ASP A 17 -11.92 -2.40 -1.86
N ALA A 18 -11.56 -2.81 -0.64
CA ALA A 18 -11.98 -2.13 0.59
C ALA A 18 -11.44 -0.70 0.71
N LEU A 19 -10.26 -0.41 0.15
CA LEU A 19 -9.65 0.92 0.22
C LEU A 19 -10.16 1.89 -0.84
N ARG A 20 -10.63 1.40 -2.00
CA ARG A 20 -11.09 2.25 -3.13
C ARG A 20 -12.11 3.33 -2.73
N PRO A 21 -13.16 3.04 -1.93
CA PRO A 21 -14.16 4.05 -1.59
C PRO A 21 -13.62 5.23 -0.77
N PHE A 22 -12.50 5.05 -0.06
CA PHE A 22 -11.91 6.08 0.80
C PHE A 22 -10.94 7.02 0.07
N PHE A 23 -10.53 6.67 -1.15
CA PHE A 23 -9.57 7.44 -1.94
C PHE A 23 -10.04 7.63 -3.39
N PRO A 24 -11.20 8.28 -3.62
CA PRO A 24 -11.81 8.37 -4.95
C PRO A 24 -10.90 9.03 -5.99
N ASP A 25 -10.05 9.98 -5.58
CA ASP A 25 -9.15 10.72 -6.46
C ASP A 25 -7.74 10.12 -6.55
N ARG A 26 -7.51 8.93 -5.99
CA ARG A 26 -6.18 8.29 -5.97
C ARG A 26 -6.27 6.84 -6.44
N ALA A 27 -5.38 6.45 -7.35
CA ALA A 27 -5.20 5.05 -7.69
C ALA A 27 -4.78 4.23 -6.46
N ILE A 28 -5.48 3.12 -6.21
CA ILE A 28 -5.08 2.07 -5.26
C ILE A 28 -4.16 1.10 -6.00
N VAL A 29 -2.90 0.98 -5.58
CA VAL A 29 -1.88 0.19 -6.27
C VAL A 29 -1.35 -0.89 -5.33
N GLY A 30 -1.64 -2.15 -5.66
CA GLY A 30 -1.07 -3.31 -4.96
C GLY A 30 0.35 -3.60 -5.44
N LEU A 31 1.31 -3.73 -4.52
CA LEU A 31 2.69 -4.12 -4.82
C LEU A 31 3.17 -5.24 -3.87
N PRO A 32 3.98 -6.20 -4.34
CA PRO A 32 4.51 -7.26 -3.49
C PRO A 32 5.41 -6.67 -2.41
N SER A 33 5.22 -7.08 -1.16
CA SER A 33 5.99 -6.59 -0.01
C SER A 33 6.67 -7.71 0.78
N ASP A 34 6.70 -8.94 0.27
CA ASP A 34 7.24 -10.12 0.98
C ASP A 34 8.69 -9.95 1.42
N ALA A 35 9.52 -9.31 0.59
CA ALA A 35 10.92 -9.05 0.93
C ALA A 35 11.07 -8.08 2.11
N ILE A 36 10.21 -7.06 2.18
CA ILE A 36 10.19 -6.06 3.26
C ILE A 36 9.61 -6.69 4.54
N LEU A 37 8.58 -7.52 4.40
CA LEU A 37 7.92 -8.21 5.51
C LEU A 37 8.90 -9.08 6.30
N ARG A 38 9.87 -9.72 5.64
CA ARG A 38 10.95 -10.49 6.30
C ARG A 38 11.79 -9.64 7.26
N GLY A 39 11.85 -8.33 7.06
CA GLY A 39 12.50 -7.37 7.96
C GLY A 39 11.59 -6.81 9.06
N GLY A 40 10.33 -7.25 9.14
CA GLY A 40 9.38 -6.86 10.19
C GLY A 40 8.48 -5.65 9.86
N GLY A 41 8.44 -5.20 8.60
CA GLY A 41 7.65 -4.03 8.20
C GLY A 41 7.11 -4.09 6.77
N SER A 42 6.62 -2.95 6.26
CA SER A 42 6.15 -2.80 4.87
C SER A 42 6.37 -1.35 4.38
N PHE A 43 5.75 -0.95 3.27
CA PHE A 43 5.96 0.33 2.60
C PHE A 43 5.80 1.55 3.53
N HIS A 44 4.78 1.55 4.40
CA HIS A 44 4.57 2.63 5.36
C HIS A 44 5.74 2.76 6.35
N CYS A 45 6.28 1.63 6.82
CA CYS A 45 7.39 1.60 7.78
C CYS A 45 8.72 2.08 7.18
N MET A 46 8.87 2.02 5.85
CA MET A 46 10.12 2.27 5.13
C MET A 46 10.13 3.60 4.38
N SER A 47 9.06 4.39 4.49
CA SER A 47 8.93 5.65 3.77
C SER A 47 8.66 6.80 4.73
N MET A 48 9.11 7.98 4.34
CA MET A 48 8.75 9.25 4.97
C MET A 48 8.25 10.17 3.85
N HIS A 49 7.06 10.72 4.03
CA HIS A 49 6.50 11.64 3.05
C HIS A 49 7.17 13.01 3.21
N LEU A 50 7.53 13.63 2.09
CA LEU A 50 7.93 15.03 2.03
C LEU A 50 6.80 15.81 1.33
N PRO A 51 6.13 16.74 2.02
CA PRO A 51 5.15 17.61 1.39
C PRO A 51 5.79 18.45 0.27
N ALA A 52 5.02 18.76 -0.78
CA ALA A 52 5.46 19.74 -1.76
C ALA A 52 5.57 21.13 -1.12
N ALA A 53 6.56 21.92 -1.52
CA ALA A 53 6.58 23.34 -1.19
C ALA A 53 5.38 24.02 -1.85
N VAL A 54 4.64 24.78 -1.05
CA VAL A 54 3.53 25.62 -1.53
C VAL A 54 4.03 26.84 -2.28
#